data_AF-A0A849WIQ5-F1
#
_entry.id   AF-A0A849WIQ5-F1
#
_cell.length_a   1.000
_cell.length_b   1.000
_cell.length_c   1.000
_cell.angle_alpha   90.00
_cell.angle_beta   90.00
_cell.angle_gamma   90.00
#
_symmetry.space_group_name_H-M   'P 1'
#
loop_
_entity.id
_entity.type
_entity.pdbx_description
1 polymer ?
#
loop_
_entity_poly.entity_id
_entity_poly.type
_entity_poly.pdbx_seq_one_letter_code
_entity_poly.pdbx_strand_id
1 'polypeptide(L)'
;MKIILKTLLLIALTGLLSYLTACAPKSQQDCGFVQNVYGERISWKGKVPVVMKLHESVPKEYYSSIAEAAEKWNQALGKTVILVDTEDIQKGPTQSFKDTQNVVYFYNSWEAEKPTEQARTSVYWIGDEIKEADIRVNAKNFKFYGMTLQDKGPSKVSIEALLIHEMGHVLGLKHKDVDQSVMATYLASQSDRVSIAATDKKSLTCEY
;
A
#
# COMPACT_ATOMS: atom_id res chain seq x y z
N MET A 1 -20.27 -30.14 -59.31
CA MET A 1 -20.09 -28.73 -58.90
C MET A 1 -20.88 -28.28 -57.67
N LYS A 2 -21.89 -29.03 -57.17
CA LYS A 2 -22.67 -28.66 -55.97
C LYS A 2 -22.08 -29.14 -54.62
N ILE A 3 -21.11 -30.06 -54.65
CA ILE A 3 -20.53 -30.67 -53.44
C ILE A 3 -19.37 -29.83 -52.88
N ILE A 4 -18.61 -29.16 -53.75
CA ILE A 4 -17.44 -28.33 -53.36
C ILE A 4 -17.86 -27.04 -52.62
N LEU A 5 -19.07 -26.53 -52.91
CA LEU A 5 -19.58 -25.31 -52.28
C LEU A 5 -20.02 -25.52 -50.81
N LYS A 6 -20.40 -26.75 -50.43
CA LYS A 6 -20.78 -27.07 -49.05
C LYS A 6 -19.59 -27.20 -48.11
N THR A 7 -18.43 -27.61 -48.62
CA THR A 7 -17.21 -27.78 -47.82
C THR A 7 -16.52 -26.46 -47.51
N LEU A 8 -16.60 -25.47 -48.41
CA LEU A 8 -16.05 -24.13 -48.15
C LEU A 8 -16.84 -23.34 -47.08
N LEU A 9 -18.15 -23.56 -46.98
CA LEU A 9 -19.00 -22.85 -46.01
C LEU A 9 -18.74 -23.31 -44.56
N LEU A 10 -18.32 -24.57 -44.37
CA LEU A 10 -18.06 -25.15 -43.05
C LEU A 10 -16.70 -24.72 -42.45
N ILE A 11 -15.74 -24.38 -43.31
CA ILE A 11 -14.42 -23.87 -42.90
C ILE A 11 -14.49 -22.39 -42.52
N ALA A 12 -15.38 -21.61 -43.16
CA ALA A 12 -15.61 -20.21 -42.79
C ALA A 12 -16.32 -20.05 -41.43
N LEU A 13 -17.14 -21.04 -41.01
CA LEU A 13 -17.89 -20.97 -39.74
C LEU A 13 -17.07 -21.42 -38.52
N THR A 14 -16.00 -22.20 -38.73
CA THR A 14 -15.09 -22.65 -37.66
C THR A 14 -13.93 -21.68 -37.40
N GLY A 15 -13.59 -20.82 -38.36
CA GLY A 15 -12.56 -19.79 -38.21
C GLY A 15 -12.96 -18.54 -37.42
N LEU A 16 -14.26 -18.31 -37.19
CA LEU A 16 -14.77 -17.13 -36.49
C LEU A 16 -14.91 -17.31 -34.97
N LEU A 17 -14.89 -18.56 -34.47
CA LEU A 17 -15.07 -18.86 -33.04
C LEU A 17 -13.78 -18.74 -32.21
N SER A 18 -12.62 -18.58 -32.84
CA SER A 18 -11.32 -18.55 -32.16
C SER A 18 -10.89 -17.16 -31.64
N TYR A 19 -11.67 -16.11 -31.94
CA TYR A 19 -11.32 -14.72 -31.60
C TYR A 19 -12.11 -14.14 -30.42
N LEU A 20 -12.93 -14.94 -29.75
CA LEU A 20 -13.59 -14.56 -28.50
C LEU A 20 -12.80 -15.10 -27.29
N THR A 21 -11.49 -14.87 -27.24
CA THR A 21 -10.84 -14.77 -25.92
C THR A 21 -11.26 -13.41 -25.36
N ALA A 22 -12.48 -13.37 -24.83
CA ALA A 22 -12.96 -12.26 -24.03
C ALA A 22 -11.88 -11.91 -23.00
N CYS A 23 -11.67 -10.61 -22.78
CA CYS A 23 -10.75 -10.05 -21.79
C CYS A 23 -11.11 -10.54 -20.37
N ALA A 24 -10.80 -11.79 -20.07
CA ALA A 24 -10.92 -12.33 -18.74
C ALA A 24 -9.70 -11.83 -17.96
N PRO A 25 -9.90 -11.14 -16.82
CA PRO A 25 -8.80 -10.75 -15.94
C PRO A 25 -7.95 -11.99 -15.64
N LYS A 26 -6.63 -11.87 -15.85
CA LYS A 26 -5.71 -13.00 -15.68
C LYS A 26 -5.35 -13.09 -14.21
N SER A 27 -5.84 -14.11 -13.54
CA SER A 27 -5.39 -14.45 -12.19
C SER A 27 -3.86 -14.52 -12.12
N GLN A 28 -3.29 -13.89 -11.10
CA GLN A 28 -1.86 -13.80 -10.86
C GLN A 28 -1.51 -14.53 -9.56
N GLN A 29 -0.26 -14.94 -9.39
CA GLN A 29 0.26 -15.24 -8.06
C GLN A 29 0.23 -13.96 -7.21
N ASP A 30 -0.20 -14.05 -5.95
CA ASP A 30 -0.33 -12.87 -5.08
C ASP A 30 0.98 -12.08 -4.93
N CYS A 31 2.13 -12.76 -4.94
CA CYS A 31 3.44 -12.21 -4.66
C CYS A 31 3.48 -11.28 -3.42
N GLY A 32 2.67 -11.55 -2.39
CA GLY A 32 2.57 -10.69 -1.20
C GLY A 32 1.75 -9.40 -1.39
N PHE A 33 1.03 -9.23 -2.49
CA PHE A 33 0.06 -8.16 -2.70
C PHE A 33 -1.35 -8.59 -2.27
N VAL A 34 -2.17 -7.60 -1.93
CA VAL A 34 -3.63 -7.77 -1.90
C VAL A 34 -4.11 -8.07 -3.32
N GLN A 35 -5.09 -8.96 -3.47
CA GLN A 35 -5.69 -9.28 -4.75
C GLN A 35 -7.17 -8.93 -4.78
N ASN A 36 -7.67 -8.54 -5.95
CA ASN A 36 -9.10 -8.38 -6.18
C ASN A 36 -9.79 -9.75 -6.31
N VAL A 37 -11.12 -9.74 -6.51
CA VAL A 37 -11.93 -10.96 -6.64
C VAL A 37 -11.58 -11.83 -7.86
N TYR A 38 -10.84 -11.28 -8.82
CA TYR A 38 -10.36 -11.98 -10.01
C TYR A 38 -8.93 -12.53 -9.84
N GLY A 39 -8.31 -12.33 -8.68
CA GLY A 39 -6.93 -12.74 -8.41
C GLY A 39 -5.89 -11.85 -9.06
N GLU A 40 -6.21 -10.61 -9.41
CA GLU A 40 -5.24 -9.62 -9.89
C GLU A 40 -4.67 -8.86 -8.70
N ARG A 41 -3.36 -8.62 -8.70
CA ARG A 41 -2.70 -7.85 -7.64
C ARG A 41 -3.12 -6.39 -7.71
N ILE A 42 -3.53 -5.83 -6.58
CA ILE A 42 -3.94 -4.42 -6.46
C ILE A 42 -2.68 -3.57 -6.24
N SER A 43 -2.37 -2.66 -7.16
CA SER A 43 -1.15 -1.84 -7.13
C SER A 43 -1.37 -0.49 -7.82
N TRP A 44 -0.38 0.41 -7.80
CA TRP A 44 -0.44 1.67 -8.55
C TRP A 44 -0.23 1.52 -10.06
N LYS A 45 -0.02 0.30 -10.57
CA LYS A 45 0.16 -0.01 -12.01
C LYS A 45 1.19 0.89 -12.70
N GLY A 46 2.32 1.11 -12.03
CA GLY A 46 3.42 1.95 -12.51
C GLY A 46 3.21 3.46 -12.35
N LYS A 47 2.08 3.92 -11.79
CA LYS A 47 1.85 5.34 -11.45
C LYS A 47 2.56 5.72 -10.15
N VAL A 48 3.88 5.66 -10.20
CA VAL A 48 4.79 6.04 -9.13
C VAL A 48 5.64 7.24 -9.58
N PRO A 49 6.11 8.09 -8.65
CA PRO A 49 5.97 7.98 -7.20
C PRO A 49 4.56 8.30 -6.69
N VAL A 50 4.13 7.56 -5.67
CA VAL A 50 2.94 7.89 -4.87
C VAL A 50 3.30 9.06 -3.98
N VAL A 51 2.61 10.19 -4.13
CA VAL A 51 2.83 11.36 -3.28
C VAL A 51 1.88 11.29 -2.09
N MET A 52 2.45 11.10 -0.91
CA MET A 52 1.77 11.18 0.39
C MET A 52 1.90 12.60 0.94
N LYS A 53 0.79 13.24 1.29
CA LYS A 53 0.79 14.53 1.98
C LYS A 53 0.62 14.33 3.48
N LEU A 54 0.95 15.36 4.25
CA LEU A 54 0.69 15.37 5.69
C LEU A 54 -0.51 16.22 6.01
N HIS A 55 -1.36 15.76 6.91
CA HIS A 55 -2.41 16.59 7.50
C HIS A 55 -1.87 17.43 8.66
N GLU A 56 -2.50 18.57 8.96
CA GLU A 56 -2.12 19.45 10.08
C GLU A 56 -2.20 18.78 11.46
N SER A 57 -2.86 17.62 11.55
CA SER A 57 -2.88 16.82 12.79
C SER A 57 -1.58 16.08 13.06
N VAL A 58 -0.70 15.91 12.06
CA VAL A 58 0.61 15.26 12.21
C VAL A 58 1.55 16.17 13.00
N PRO A 59 2.11 15.73 14.14
CA PRO A 59 3.11 16.49 14.87
C PRO A 59 4.38 16.74 14.03
N LYS A 60 4.87 17.98 14.02
CA LYS A 60 6.01 18.41 13.17
C LYS A 60 7.28 17.64 13.47
N GLU A 61 7.48 17.23 14.71
CA GLU A 61 8.64 16.43 15.13
C GLU A 61 8.74 15.07 14.43
N TYR A 62 7.64 14.57 13.84
CA TYR A 62 7.63 13.30 13.13
C TYR A 62 7.76 13.43 11.61
N TYR A 63 7.80 14.65 11.04
CA TYR A 63 7.83 14.83 9.58
C TYR A 63 9.03 14.14 8.94
N SER A 64 10.21 14.25 9.56
CA SER A 64 11.43 13.57 9.11
C SER A 64 11.28 12.06 9.15
N SER A 65 10.80 11.49 10.26
CA SER A 65 10.59 10.04 10.38
C SER A 65 9.57 9.48 9.39
N ILE A 66 8.53 10.26 9.02
CA ILE A 66 7.56 9.85 7.99
C ILE A 66 8.22 9.86 6.60
N ALA A 67 9.00 10.90 6.28
CA ALA A 67 9.74 10.96 5.02
C ALA A 67 10.81 9.84 4.93
N GLU A 68 11.51 9.55 6.03
CA GLU A 68 12.49 8.46 6.12
C GLU A 68 11.85 7.09 5.90
N ALA A 69 10.61 6.87 6.39
CA ALA A 69 9.87 5.64 6.14
C ALA A 69 9.61 5.39 4.64
N ALA A 70 9.22 6.43 3.90
CA ALA A 70 9.08 6.34 2.44
C ALA A 70 10.43 6.06 1.76
N GLU A 71 11.48 6.71 2.25
CA GLU A 71 12.82 6.54 1.71
C GLU A 71 13.36 5.12 1.92
N LYS A 72 13.00 4.40 3.00
CA LYS A 72 13.37 2.98 3.16
C LYS A 72 12.84 2.12 2.01
N TRP A 73 11.61 2.36 1.55
CA TRP A 73 11.05 1.65 0.40
C TRP A 73 11.77 2.03 -0.90
N ASN A 74 12.05 3.33 -1.09
CA ASN A 74 12.79 3.81 -2.26
C ASN A 74 14.19 3.18 -2.36
N GLN A 75 14.93 3.14 -1.25
CA GLN A 75 16.25 2.54 -1.15
C GLN A 75 16.22 1.04 -1.40
N ALA A 76 15.24 0.34 -0.82
CA ALA A 76 15.10 -1.10 -1.01
C ALA A 76 14.92 -1.46 -2.49
N LEU A 77 14.17 -0.66 -3.24
CA LEU A 77 13.91 -0.90 -4.66
C LEU A 77 14.95 -0.27 -5.59
N GLY A 78 15.72 0.72 -5.11
CA GLY A 78 16.69 1.46 -5.93
C GLY A 78 16.05 2.50 -6.86
N LYS A 79 14.80 2.89 -6.60
CA LYS A 79 14.07 3.94 -7.33
C LYS A 79 13.00 4.56 -6.44
N THR A 80 12.58 5.78 -6.76
CA THR A 80 11.50 6.47 -6.02
C THR A 80 10.14 5.87 -6.33
N VAL A 81 9.48 5.29 -5.31
CA VAL A 81 8.12 4.75 -5.37
C VAL A 81 7.14 5.50 -4.47
N ILE A 82 7.64 6.10 -3.38
CA ILE A 82 6.86 6.96 -2.49
C ILE A 82 7.63 8.27 -2.30
N LEU A 83 6.90 9.37 -2.31
CA LEU A 83 7.36 10.67 -1.84
C LEU A 83 6.44 11.14 -0.70
N VAL A 84 7.01 11.73 0.33
CA VAL A 84 6.25 12.42 1.38
C VAL A 84 6.46 13.90 1.19
N ASP A 85 5.40 14.63 0.90
CA ASP A 85 5.40 16.09 0.83
C ASP A 85 5.21 16.65 2.24
N THR A 86 6.30 17.18 2.81
CA THR A 86 6.32 17.80 4.14
C THR A 86 5.98 19.29 4.12
N GLU A 87 5.76 19.88 2.94
CA GLU A 87 5.50 21.31 2.76
C GLU A 87 4.02 21.57 2.41
N ASP A 88 3.39 20.72 1.61
CA ASP A 88 1.95 20.80 1.28
C ASP A 88 1.07 20.17 2.38
N ILE A 89 0.95 20.88 3.50
CA ILE A 89 0.16 20.45 4.65
C ILE A 89 -1.34 20.61 4.39
N GLN A 90 -2.06 19.50 4.35
CA GLN A 90 -3.51 19.45 4.24
C GLN A 90 -4.18 19.94 5.54
N LYS A 91 -5.26 20.71 5.39
CA LYS A 91 -5.97 21.35 6.50
C LYS A 91 -7.45 21.00 6.47
N GLY A 92 -8.10 21.11 7.63
CA GLY A 92 -9.54 20.96 7.76
C GLY A 92 -9.94 19.66 8.48
N PRO A 93 -11.16 19.16 8.25
CA PRO A 93 -11.63 17.95 8.91
C PRO A 93 -10.78 16.74 8.54
N THR A 94 -10.55 15.85 9.49
CA THR A 94 -9.93 14.53 9.23
C THR A 94 -10.91 13.61 8.51
N GLN A 95 -11.11 13.86 7.22
CA GLN A 95 -11.85 13.00 6.30
C GLN A 95 -10.83 12.20 5.49
N SER A 96 -10.44 11.05 6.00
CA SER A 96 -9.73 10.05 5.18
C SER A 96 -10.74 9.33 4.29
N PHE A 97 -10.34 8.92 3.09
CA PHE A 97 -11.00 8.03 2.15
C PHE A 97 -11.95 8.68 1.13
N LYS A 98 -11.64 8.41 -0.15
CA LYS A 98 -12.32 8.82 -1.39
C LYS A 98 -12.36 10.32 -1.63
N ASP A 99 -11.28 11.02 -1.27
CA ASP A 99 -11.09 12.45 -1.50
C ASP A 99 -10.05 12.77 -2.59
N THR A 100 -9.51 11.73 -3.25
CA THR A 100 -8.46 11.78 -4.29
C THR A 100 -7.07 12.20 -3.80
N GLN A 101 -6.86 12.29 -2.49
CA GLN A 101 -5.56 12.60 -1.89
C GLN A 101 -5.01 11.36 -1.19
N ASN A 102 -3.68 11.26 -1.09
CA ASN A 102 -3.05 10.27 -0.23
C ASN A 102 -2.49 10.99 0.97
N VAL A 103 -3.05 10.80 2.16
CA VAL A 103 -2.72 11.65 3.31
C VAL A 103 -2.41 10.82 4.54
N VAL A 104 -1.41 11.28 5.30
CA VAL A 104 -1.10 10.77 6.64
C VAL A 104 -1.77 11.66 7.68
N TYR A 105 -2.54 11.05 8.58
CA TYR A 105 -3.27 11.72 9.64
C TYR A 105 -2.91 11.14 11.00
N PHE A 106 -2.87 11.99 12.03
CA PHE A 106 -2.87 11.56 13.43
C PHE A 106 -4.25 11.83 14.03
N TYR A 107 -4.84 10.80 14.61
CA TYR A 107 -6.19 10.81 15.14
C TYR A 107 -6.17 10.79 16.67
N ASN A 108 -6.72 11.84 17.29
CA ASN A 108 -6.90 11.93 18.75
C ASN A 108 -8.22 11.27 19.22
N SER A 109 -9.04 10.81 18.28
CA SER A 109 -10.17 9.89 18.50
C SER A 109 -9.86 8.56 17.78
N TRP A 110 -10.45 7.45 18.21
CA TRP A 110 -10.23 6.16 17.54
C TRP A 110 -11.45 5.26 17.78
N GLU A 111 -11.65 4.32 16.85
CA GLU A 111 -12.67 3.28 16.93
C GLU A 111 -12.61 2.53 18.28
N ALA A 112 -13.71 2.51 19.02
CA ALA A 112 -13.75 2.03 20.41
C ALA A 112 -13.52 0.52 20.50
N GLU A 113 -13.92 -0.20 19.45
CA GLU A 113 -13.78 -1.64 19.28
C GLU A 113 -12.40 -2.08 18.76
N LYS A 114 -11.51 -1.13 18.44
CA LYS A 114 -10.14 -1.39 17.97
C LYS A 114 -9.07 -0.62 18.74
N PRO A 115 -9.08 -0.64 20.09
CA PRO A 115 -8.17 0.18 20.90
C PRO A 115 -6.70 -0.25 20.77
N THR A 116 -6.43 -1.46 20.28
CA THR A 116 -5.09 -2.03 20.13
C THR A 116 -4.49 -1.80 18.74
N GLU A 117 -5.23 -1.20 17.81
CA GLU A 117 -4.76 -0.90 16.46
C GLU A 117 -3.93 0.40 16.48
N GLN A 118 -2.65 0.31 16.11
CA GLN A 118 -1.69 1.43 16.17
C GLN A 118 -1.87 2.41 15.01
N ALA A 119 -2.19 1.89 13.83
CA ALA A 119 -2.53 2.66 12.64
C ALA A 119 -3.37 1.79 11.69
N ARG A 120 -3.90 2.43 10.65
CA ARG A 120 -4.58 1.74 9.56
C ARG A 120 -4.36 2.49 8.25
N THR A 121 -3.92 1.78 7.22
CA THR A 121 -4.02 2.22 5.83
C THR A 121 -5.36 1.85 5.22
N SER A 122 -6.06 2.84 4.67
CA SER A 122 -7.22 2.64 3.78
C SER A 122 -6.75 2.74 2.35
N VAL A 123 -7.08 1.77 1.49
CA VAL A 123 -6.76 1.79 0.07
C VAL A 123 -8.05 1.74 -0.74
N TYR A 124 -8.20 2.64 -1.69
CA TYR A 124 -9.29 2.62 -2.67
C TYR A 124 -8.74 2.28 -4.05
N TRP A 125 -9.40 1.34 -4.74
CA TRP A 125 -8.98 0.87 -6.06
C TRP A 125 -10.18 0.68 -7.00
N ILE A 126 -9.90 0.71 -8.30
CA ILE A 126 -10.83 0.37 -9.38
C ILE A 126 -10.18 -0.70 -10.24
N GLY A 127 -10.84 -1.86 -10.36
CA GLY A 127 -10.25 -3.03 -11.02
C GLY A 127 -9.11 -3.59 -10.17
N ASP A 128 -7.88 -3.46 -10.67
CA ASP A 128 -6.62 -3.82 -9.99
C ASP A 128 -5.74 -2.58 -9.71
N GLU A 129 -6.22 -1.38 -10.04
CA GLU A 129 -5.44 -0.14 -9.90
C GLU A 129 -5.85 0.65 -8.65
N ILE A 130 -4.88 0.89 -7.76
CA ILE A 130 -5.01 1.80 -6.63
C ILE A 130 -5.22 3.23 -7.16
N LYS A 131 -6.22 3.91 -6.60
CA LYS A 131 -6.54 5.31 -6.90
C LYS A 131 -6.17 6.23 -5.76
N GLU A 132 -6.16 5.70 -4.54
CA GLU A 132 -5.98 6.47 -3.32
C GLU A 132 -5.54 5.57 -2.18
N ALA A 133 -4.70 6.09 -1.29
CA ALA A 133 -4.36 5.46 -0.03
C ALA A 133 -4.12 6.48 1.08
N ASP A 134 -4.79 6.30 2.22
CA ASP A 134 -4.63 7.14 3.41
C ASP A 134 -4.09 6.34 4.57
N ILE A 135 -3.29 6.97 5.42
CA ILE A 135 -2.79 6.37 6.67
C ILE A 135 -3.38 7.14 7.85
N ARG A 136 -4.07 6.43 8.74
CA ARG A 136 -4.51 6.98 10.04
C ARG A 136 -3.68 6.38 11.16
N VAL A 137 -3.07 7.25 11.98
CA VAL A 137 -2.29 6.86 13.16
C VAL A 137 -3.10 7.10 14.43
N ASN A 138 -3.16 6.11 15.32
CA ASN A 138 -3.90 6.16 16.57
C ASN A 138 -3.13 6.92 17.66
N ALA A 139 -3.23 8.25 17.64
CA ALA A 139 -2.64 9.13 18.66
C ALA A 139 -3.47 9.20 19.96
N LYS A 140 -4.69 8.64 19.96
CA LYS A 140 -5.54 8.50 21.15
C LYS A 140 -4.96 7.48 22.13
N ASN A 141 -4.65 6.27 21.64
CA ASN A 141 -4.30 5.14 22.49
C ASN A 141 -2.80 4.90 22.62
N PHE A 142 -2.00 5.38 21.67
CA PHE A 142 -0.57 5.11 21.61
C PHE A 142 0.25 6.39 21.77
N LYS A 143 1.49 6.20 22.25
CA LYS A 143 2.53 7.21 22.24
C LYS A 143 3.65 6.73 21.32
N PHE A 144 4.30 7.67 20.66
CA PHE A 144 5.30 7.39 19.65
C PHE A 144 6.64 8.00 20.04
N TYR A 145 7.71 7.48 19.45
CA TYR A 145 9.03 8.09 19.45
C TYR A 145 9.56 8.19 18.02
N GLY A 146 10.39 9.19 17.78
CA GLY A 146 11.15 9.34 16.54
C GLY A 146 12.58 8.86 16.74
N MET A 147 13.16 8.18 15.74
CA MET A 147 14.56 7.72 15.85
C MET A 147 15.54 8.89 15.97
N THR A 148 15.22 10.03 15.33
CA THR A 148 16.00 11.27 15.38
C THR A 148 15.78 12.08 16.67
N LEU A 149 14.69 11.83 17.40
CA LEU A 149 14.30 12.57 18.60
C LEU A 149 14.92 12.00 19.89
N GLN A 150 15.48 10.79 19.83
CA GLN A 150 16.08 10.06 20.97
C GLN A 150 15.12 9.94 22.18
N ASP A 151 13.81 9.98 21.95
CA ASP A 151 12.78 10.01 22.99
C ASP A 151 12.12 8.63 23.21
N LYS A 152 12.83 7.57 22.84
CA LYS A 152 12.43 6.17 22.98
C LYS A 152 12.06 5.85 24.43
N GLY A 153 10.96 5.13 24.62
CA GLY A 153 10.43 4.83 25.95
C GLY A 153 9.65 3.53 26.01
N PRO A 154 9.42 2.99 27.23
CA PRO A 154 9.01 1.60 27.44
C PRO A 154 7.68 1.20 26.78
N SER A 155 6.76 2.14 26.62
CA SER A 155 5.44 1.95 26.00
C SER A 155 5.30 2.64 24.64
N LYS A 156 6.35 3.31 24.16
CA LYS A 156 6.28 4.06 22.91
C LYS A 156 6.54 3.16 21.71
N VAL A 157 5.85 3.42 20.62
CA VAL A 157 6.00 2.74 19.33
C VAL A 157 6.90 3.58 18.43
N SER A 158 7.80 2.95 17.67
CA SER A 158 8.61 3.67 16.67
C SER A 158 7.70 4.19 15.56
N ILE A 159 7.64 5.51 15.38
CA ILE A 159 6.80 6.07 14.32
C ILE A 159 7.33 5.69 12.93
N GLU A 160 8.66 5.67 12.75
CA GLU A 160 9.27 5.26 11.47
C GLU A 160 8.93 3.81 11.14
N ALA A 161 9.09 2.88 12.10
CA ALA A 161 8.78 1.46 11.86
C ALA A 161 7.29 1.23 11.58
N LEU A 162 6.40 1.95 12.27
CA LEU A 162 4.97 1.91 12.01
C LEU A 162 4.65 2.43 10.60
N LEU A 163 5.19 3.58 10.21
CA LEU A 163 4.91 4.16 8.91
C LEU A 163 5.53 3.38 7.76
N ILE A 164 6.66 2.70 7.96
CA ILE A 164 7.20 1.75 6.97
C ILE A 164 6.18 0.64 6.69
N HIS A 165 5.55 0.08 7.72
CA HIS A 165 4.50 -0.93 7.58
C HIS A 165 3.28 -0.38 6.83
N GLU A 166 2.72 0.74 7.28
CA GLU A 166 1.54 1.35 6.66
C GLU A 166 1.80 1.78 5.20
N MET A 167 3.02 2.22 4.89
CA MET A 167 3.44 2.55 3.51
C MET A 167 3.61 1.31 2.63
N GLY A 168 3.91 0.14 3.20
CA GLY A 168 3.83 -1.11 2.45
C GLY A 168 2.39 -1.40 2.01
N HIS A 169 1.40 -1.11 2.86
CA HIS A 169 -0.01 -1.18 2.47
C HIS A 169 -0.38 -0.12 1.42
N VAL A 170 0.16 1.10 1.51
CA VAL A 170 0.00 2.11 0.46
C VAL A 170 0.49 1.57 -0.89
N LEU A 171 1.59 0.81 -0.91
CA LEU A 171 2.10 0.17 -2.12
C LEU A 171 1.30 -1.07 -2.57
N GLY A 172 0.34 -1.55 -1.77
CA GLY A 172 -0.52 -2.70 -2.08
C GLY A 172 -0.09 -4.03 -1.44
N LEU A 173 0.94 -4.03 -0.59
CA LEU A 173 1.40 -5.23 0.12
C LEU A 173 0.37 -5.65 1.18
N LYS A 174 0.19 -6.96 1.37
CA LYS A 174 -0.58 -7.52 2.50
C LYS A 174 0.34 -7.88 3.65
N HIS A 175 -0.23 -8.20 4.82
CA HIS A 175 0.56 -8.65 5.95
C HIS A 175 1.41 -9.89 5.65
N LYS A 176 2.56 -9.96 6.30
CA LYS A 176 3.46 -11.12 6.27
C LYS A 176 4.14 -11.31 7.63
N ASP A 177 3.72 -12.30 8.40
CA ASP A 177 4.18 -12.51 9.79
C ASP A 177 5.45 -13.38 9.91
N VAL A 178 6.24 -13.47 8.84
CA VAL A 178 7.45 -14.32 8.78
C VAL A 178 8.64 -13.54 8.24
N ASP A 179 9.84 -14.13 8.31
CA ASP A 179 11.07 -13.64 7.69
C ASP A 179 11.50 -12.21 8.13
N GLN A 180 11.16 -11.82 9.36
CA GLN A 180 11.43 -10.48 9.90
C GLN A 180 10.82 -9.34 9.07
N SER A 181 9.74 -9.64 8.34
CA SER A 181 9.07 -8.70 7.45
C SER A 181 8.61 -7.45 8.20
N VAL A 182 8.78 -6.28 7.56
CA VAL A 182 8.20 -5.02 8.06
C VAL A 182 6.67 -5.05 7.98
N MET A 183 6.12 -5.91 7.12
CA MET A 183 4.69 -6.16 6.93
C MET A 183 4.09 -7.13 7.95
N ALA A 184 4.83 -7.57 8.97
CA ALA A 184 4.26 -8.37 10.05
C ALA A 184 3.26 -7.54 10.86
N THR A 185 2.11 -8.15 11.15
CA THR A 185 0.90 -7.56 11.76
C THR A 185 1.16 -6.89 13.10
N TYR A 186 2.12 -7.41 13.86
CA TYR A 186 2.44 -6.92 15.21
C TYR A 186 3.75 -6.14 15.21
N LEU A 187 3.69 -4.93 15.76
CA LEU A 187 4.85 -4.10 16.10
C LEU A 187 4.86 -3.86 17.61
N ALA A 188 5.84 -4.45 18.30
CA ALA A 188 6.02 -4.25 19.73
C ALA A 188 6.54 -2.83 20.03
N SER A 189 6.22 -2.31 21.23
CA SER A 189 6.84 -1.11 21.75
C SER A 189 8.37 -1.23 21.73
N GLN A 190 9.06 -0.12 21.51
CA GLN A 190 10.53 -0.05 21.41
C GLN A 190 11.18 -0.85 20.26
N SER A 191 10.39 -1.46 19.37
CA SER A 191 10.93 -2.20 18.23
C SER A 191 11.26 -1.27 17.07
N ASP A 192 12.55 -1.22 16.69
CA ASP A 192 13.06 -0.44 15.57
C ASP A 192 13.09 -1.30 14.29
N ARG A 193 11.92 -1.78 13.85
CA ARG A 193 11.77 -2.60 12.64
C ARG A 193 11.78 -1.71 11.38
N VAL A 194 12.92 -1.07 11.12
CA VAL A 194 13.07 -0.06 10.04
C VAL A 194 13.86 -0.56 8.81
N SER A 195 14.29 -1.82 8.82
CA SER A 195 14.99 -2.43 7.69
C SER A 195 14.04 -3.25 6.84
N ILE A 196 13.89 -2.90 5.55
CA ILE A 196 13.07 -3.68 4.61
C ILE A 196 13.68 -5.06 4.43
N ALA A 197 12.94 -6.11 4.79
CA ALA A 197 13.43 -7.48 4.67
C ALA A 197 13.55 -7.88 3.20
N ALA A 198 14.45 -8.83 2.90
CA ALA A 198 14.61 -9.36 1.54
C ALA A 198 13.30 -9.92 0.97
N THR A 199 12.44 -10.47 1.82
CA THR A 199 11.12 -10.93 1.37
C THR A 199 10.19 -9.79 0.96
N ASP A 200 10.22 -8.66 1.66
CA ASP A 200 9.33 -7.52 1.36
C ASP A 200 9.77 -6.86 0.06
N LYS A 201 11.09 -6.72 -0.10
CA LYS A 201 11.70 -6.30 -1.36
C LYS A 201 11.32 -7.22 -2.51
N LYS A 202 11.44 -8.54 -2.33
CA LYS A 202 11.07 -9.52 -3.36
C LYS A 202 9.59 -9.38 -3.75
N SER A 203 8.70 -9.24 -2.76
CA SER A 203 7.29 -8.97 -3.03
C SER A 203 7.13 -7.72 -3.87
N LEU A 204 7.72 -6.60 -3.46
CA LEU A 204 7.59 -5.31 -4.14
C LEU A 204 7.99 -5.36 -5.64
N THR A 205 9.01 -6.14 -6.00
CA THR A 205 9.46 -6.30 -7.40
C THR A 205 8.43 -6.94 -8.34
N CYS A 206 7.33 -7.50 -7.82
CA CYS A 206 6.27 -8.05 -8.65
C CYS A 206 5.39 -6.99 -9.33
N GLU A 207 5.37 -5.76 -8.82
CA GLU A 207 4.58 -4.65 -9.41
C GLU A 207 5.42 -3.41 -9.70
N TYR A 208 6.60 -3.25 -9.08
CA TYR A 208 7.44 -2.06 -9.19
C TYR A 208 8.87 -2.41 -9.61
#